data_AF-Q95YA5-F1
#
_entry.id   AF-Q95YA5-F1
#
_cell.length_a   1.000
_cell.length_b   1.000
_cell.length_c   1.000
_cell.angle_alpha   90.00
_cell.angle_beta   90.00
_cell.angle_gamma   90.00
#
_symmetry.space_group_name_H-M   'P 1'
#
loop_
_entity.id
_entity.type
_entity.pdbx_description
1 polymer ?
#
loop_
_entity_poly.entity_id
_entity_poly.type
_entity_poly.pdbx_seq_one_letter_code
_entity_poly.pdbx_strand_id
1 'polypeptide(L)'
;MALEKPKFESSLTSTILGSTETPSNIFLQVNLAEETTSKIEGETNVTFESIIESGEDDHIESEHQLQLILDCILPPRVYEQNGKLWKQQASLHPATRHDMINLEEKLESELKDRGAKPFGICPIRRDLYGQFFDELIRQVSVSCVERGLLLVRVRDEIRMTFAAYQNVLESAIAYGVRKALFIENEQTRATTEWKVQKDKNKELHLKIAQLEKKLATDKIVSEEELEIVEQRMKDTNERLVESNRILKNQLQSILQMDDMSHVKVGETVAH
;
A
#
# COMPACT_ATOMS: atom_id res chain seq x y z
N MET A 1 15.72 -7.89 -14.37
CA MET A 1 15.90 -6.81 -13.39
C MET A 1 15.08 -7.16 -12.16
N ALA A 2 15.74 -7.58 -11.08
CA ALA A 2 15.04 -7.76 -9.80
C ALA A 2 14.66 -6.36 -9.29
N LEU A 3 13.37 -6.05 -9.30
CA LEU A 3 12.83 -4.84 -8.68
C LEU A 3 13.05 -4.97 -7.17
N GLU A 4 14.07 -4.29 -6.65
CA GLU A 4 14.25 -4.12 -5.22
C GLU A 4 12.98 -3.51 -4.64
N LYS A 5 12.37 -4.22 -3.69
CA LYS A 5 11.25 -3.70 -2.91
C LYS A 5 11.77 -2.50 -2.12
N PRO A 6 11.15 -1.31 -2.22
CA PRO A 6 11.52 -0.20 -1.37
C PRO A 6 11.21 -0.61 0.07
N LYS A 7 12.27 -0.74 0.88
CA LYS A 7 12.17 -0.77 2.33
C LYS A 7 11.64 0.59 2.75
N PHE A 8 10.33 0.73 2.85
CA PHE A 8 9.73 1.77 3.68
C PHE A 8 10.03 1.36 5.12
N GLU A 9 11.24 1.66 5.56
CA GLU A 9 11.58 1.66 6.97
C GLU A 9 10.57 2.56 7.66
N SER A 10 9.80 1.93 8.56
CA SER A 10 9.06 2.51 9.67
C SER A 10 8.92 4.03 9.67
N SER A 11 7.68 4.48 9.47
CA SER A 11 7.08 5.69 10.05
C SER A 11 8.00 6.91 10.17
N LEU A 12 7.76 7.91 9.32
CA LEU A 12 8.36 9.25 9.34
C LEU A 12 8.23 10.03 10.68
N THR A 13 7.80 9.39 11.77
CA THR A 13 7.58 10.00 13.08
C THR A 13 8.66 9.71 14.12
N SER A 14 9.61 8.79 13.93
CA SER A 14 10.55 8.45 15.02
C SER A 14 11.92 9.15 15.00
N THR A 15 12.36 9.79 13.90
CA THR A 15 13.72 10.37 13.85
C THR A 15 13.82 11.81 14.38
N ILE A 16 12.73 12.49 14.76
CA ILE A 16 12.78 13.92 15.14
C ILE A 16 12.76 14.19 16.65
N LEU A 17 12.49 13.21 17.52
CA LEU A 17 12.60 13.39 18.98
C LEU A 17 13.94 12.90 19.54
N GLY A 18 15.02 13.23 18.84
CA GLY A 18 16.37 13.26 19.40
C GLY A 18 16.62 14.62 20.03
N SER A 19 16.13 14.80 21.26
CA SER A 19 16.51 15.80 22.27
C SER A 19 15.36 15.87 23.27
N THR A 20 15.44 15.11 24.37
CA THR A 20 14.48 15.18 25.48
C THR A 20 14.73 16.43 26.32
N GLU A 21 14.69 17.60 25.70
CA GLU A 21 14.37 18.83 26.41
C GLU A 21 12.89 19.05 26.14
N THR A 22 12.02 18.66 27.08
CA THR A 22 10.65 19.14 27.05
C THR A 22 10.74 20.68 26.95
N PRO A 23 10.24 21.31 25.88
CA PRO A 23 10.33 22.76 25.75
C PRO A 23 9.72 23.36 27.00
N SER A 24 10.47 24.25 27.66
CA SER A 24 9.99 24.90 28.87
C SER A 24 8.66 25.55 28.57
N ASN A 25 7.60 25.17 29.30
CA ASN A 25 6.36 25.92 29.23
C ASN A 25 6.67 27.35 29.64
N ILE A 26 6.61 28.27 28.67
CA ILE A 26 7.05 29.65 28.90
C ILE A 26 6.06 30.43 29.77
N PHE A 27 4.83 29.95 29.92
CA PHE A 27 3.77 30.58 30.68
C PHE A 27 3.68 30.07 32.11
N LEU A 28 4.11 28.84 32.36
CA LEU A 28 3.95 28.18 33.65
C LEU A 28 4.78 28.86 34.75
N GLN A 29 4.11 29.30 35.81
CA GLN A 29 4.79 29.81 37.00
C GLN A 29 5.32 28.64 37.82
N VAL A 30 6.64 28.61 38.00
CA VAL A 30 7.39 27.53 38.62
C VAL A 30 8.20 28.04 39.81
N ASN A 31 8.39 27.18 40.80
CA ASN A 31 9.27 27.45 41.93
C ASN A 31 10.75 27.43 41.48
N LEU A 32 11.62 27.94 42.34
CA LEU A 32 13.07 27.83 42.13
C LEU A 32 13.45 26.35 42.02
N ALA A 33 14.34 26.02 41.08
CA ALA A 33 14.78 24.65 40.92
C ALA A 33 15.61 24.20 42.13
N GLU A 34 15.32 23.01 42.65
CA GLU A 34 16.00 22.42 43.80
C GLU A 34 16.93 21.30 43.35
N GLU A 35 18.14 21.25 43.93
CA GLU A 35 19.08 20.15 43.69
C GLU A 35 18.53 18.87 44.31
N THR A 36 18.29 17.85 43.48
CA THR A 36 17.73 16.57 43.90
C THR A 36 18.77 15.47 43.69
N THR A 37 19.00 14.61 44.67
CA THR A 37 19.97 13.50 44.57
C THR A 37 19.39 12.23 43.94
N SER A 38 18.07 12.08 43.95
CA SER A 38 17.37 10.95 43.35
C SER A 38 16.94 11.27 41.91
N LYS A 39 17.46 10.49 40.96
CA LYS A 39 16.63 10.15 39.79
C LYS A 39 15.45 9.38 40.39
N ILE A 40 14.31 10.03 40.61
CA ILE A 40 13.12 9.38 41.14
C ILE A 40 12.61 8.41 40.06
N GLU A 41 13.25 7.24 39.99
CA GLU A 41 12.71 6.04 39.39
C GLU A 41 11.78 5.42 40.45
N GLY A 42 10.50 5.79 40.40
CA GLY A 42 9.44 4.91 40.91
C GLY A 42 9.04 4.96 42.40
N GLU A 43 9.07 6.10 43.09
CA GLU A 43 8.43 6.19 44.40
C GLU A 43 6.96 6.64 44.30
N THR A 44 6.11 5.63 44.44
CA THR A 44 4.67 5.67 44.69
C THR A 44 3.81 6.20 43.55
N ASN A 45 2.95 5.34 43.02
CA ASN A 45 1.68 5.76 42.42
C ASN A 45 0.90 6.49 43.51
N VAL A 46 1.25 7.75 43.78
CA VAL A 46 0.41 8.64 44.58
C VAL A 46 -0.79 8.92 43.69
N THR A 47 -1.81 8.08 43.81
CA THR A 47 -3.09 8.30 43.14
C THR A 47 -3.84 9.36 43.93
N PHE A 48 -4.68 10.12 43.25
CA PHE A 48 -5.49 11.17 43.87
C PHE A 48 -6.27 10.64 45.09
N GLU A 49 -6.72 9.38 45.00
CA GLU A 49 -7.39 8.65 46.07
C GLU A 49 -6.54 8.51 47.34
N SER A 50 -5.24 8.25 47.23
CA SER A 50 -4.35 8.11 48.39
C SER A 50 -4.08 9.44 49.12
N ILE A 51 -4.22 10.57 48.43
CA ILE A 51 -3.95 11.91 48.98
C ILE A 51 -5.14 12.41 49.81
N ILE A 52 -6.36 12.00 49.47
CA ILE A 52 -7.59 12.44 50.16
C ILE A 52 -7.74 11.74 51.53
N GLU A 53 -7.24 10.52 51.67
CA GLU A 53 -7.48 9.68 52.87
C GLU A 53 -6.64 10.09 54.11
N SER A 54 -5.64 10.97 53.98
CA SER A 54 -4.67 11.24 55.05
C SER A 54 -4.87 12.55 55.86
N GLY A 55 -5.98 13.28 55.71
CA GLY A 55 -6.12 14.60 56.33
C GLY A 55 -6.73 14.61 57.74
N GLU A 56 -5.91 14.74 58.79
CA GLU A 56 -6.33 15.12 60.16
C GLU A 56 -5.50 16.27 60.81
N ASP A 57 -4.57 16.98 60.15
CA ASP A 57 -3.86 18.15 60.74
C ASP A 57 -3.77 19.41 59.83
N ASP A 58 -3.92 20.60 60.43
CA ASP A 58 -4.79 21.68 59.91
C ASP A 58 -4.16 22.84 59.09
N HIS A 59 -2.90 22.81 58.63
CA HIS A 59 -2.43 23.86 57.68
C HIS A 59 -1.17 23.52 56.87
N ILE A 60 -0.11 22.98 57.49
CA ILE A 60 1.13 22.59 56.79
C ILE A 60 0.89 21.39 55.88
N GLU A 61 0.02 20.49 56.32
CA GLU A 61 -0.41 19.33 55.52
C GLU A 61 -1.17 19.78 54.26
N SER A 62 -1.89 20.90 54.31
CA SER A 62 -2.66 21.42 53.18
C SER A 62 -1.78 21.93 52.02
N GLU A 63 -0.71 22.69 52.30
CA GLU A 63 0.22 23.14 51.24
C GLU A 63 1.00 21.97 50.63
N HIS A 64 1.47 21.04 51.47
CA HIS A 64 2.14 19.84 50.99
C HIS A 64 1.21 18.97 50.14
N GLN A 65 -0.04 18.78 50.59
CA GLN A 65 -1.08 18.06 49.85
C GLN A 65 -1.38 18.74 48.51
N LEU A 66 -1.49 20.08 48.48
CA LEU A 66 -1.67 20.83 47.25
C LEU A 66 -0.49 20.67 46.30
N GLN A 67 0.74 20.67 46.81
CA GLN A 67 1.93 20.44 45.99
C GLN A 67 1.94 19.03 45.38
N LEU A 68 1.58 18.00 46.15
CA LEU A 68 1.46 16.63 45.64
C LEU A 68 0.40 16.56 44.52
N ILE A 69 -0.75 17.20 44.71
CA ILE A 69 -1.81 17.22 43.70
C ILE A 69 -1.37 17.98 42.44
N LEU A 70 -0.68 19.12 42.60
CA LEU A 70 -0.13 19.87 41.48
C LEU A 70 0.95 19.09 40.74
N ASP A 71 1.82 18.36 41.43
CA ASP A 71 2.82 17.48 40.82
C ASP A 71 2.16 16.34 40.02
N CYS A 72 0.98 15.84 40.46
CA CYS A 72 0.19 14.87 39.69
C CYS A 72 -0.46 15.49 38.44
N ILE A 73 -0.95 16.73 38.54
CA ILE A 73 -1.67 17.45 37.46
C ILE A 73 -0.70 18.01 36.40
N LEU A 74 0.42 18.57 36.87
CA LEU A 74 1.50 19.21 36.12
C LEU A 74 2.82 18.59 36.58
N PRO A 75 3.28 17.52 35.91
CA PRO A 75 4.50 16.82 36.30
C PRO A 75 5.70 17.77 36.43
N PRO A 76 6.48 17.68 37.52
CA PRO A 76 7.62 18.53 37.73
C PRO A 76 8.69 18.29 36.66
N ARG A 77 9.35 19.36 36.24
CA ARG A 77 10.43 19.28 35.27
C ARG A 77 11.70 18.82 35.97
N VAL A 78 12.33 17.77 35.45
CA VAL A 78 13.62 17.27 35.95
C VAL A 78 14.65 17.40 34.83
N TYR A 79 15.77 18.08 35.10
CA TYR A 79 16.83 18.29 34.13
C TYR A 79 18.21 18.26 34.78
N GLU A 80 19.23 17.90 34.01
CA GLU A 80 20.62 17.87 34.48
C GLU A 80 21.35 19.14 34.04
N GLN A 81 22.00 19.83 34.99
CA GLN A 81 22.82 21.01 34.70
C GLN A 81 24.07 20.97 35.58
N ASN A 82 25.25 21.06 34.95
CA ASN A 82 26.57 21.01 35.61
C ASN A 82 26.81 19.73 36.43
N GLY A 83 26.31 18.57 35.96
CA GLY A 83 26.45 17.28 36.63
C GLY A 83 25.56 17.11 37.87
N LYS A 84 24.65 18.05 38.12
CA LYS A 84 23.64 18.00 39.19
C LYS A 84 22.25 17.89 38.58
N LEU A 85 21.38 17.15 39.25
CA LEU A 85 19.98 16.99 38.86
C LEU A 85 19.14 18.05 39.55
N TRP A 86 18.30 18.73 38.78
CA TRP A 86 17.44 19.82 39.23
C TRP A 86 15.98 19.43 39.05
N LYS A 87 15.17 19.64 40.09
CA LYS A 87 13.71 19.49 40.05
C LYS A 87 13.06 20.87 40.11
N GLN A 88 12.16 21.14 39.17
CA GLN A 88 11.39 22.38 39.13
C GLN A 88 9.89 22.05 39.16
N GLN A 89 9.24 22.50 40.23
CA GLN A 89 7.82 22.26 40.51
C GLN A 89 6.96 23.47 40.14
N ALA A 90 5.67 23.23 39.89
CA ALA A 90 4.70 24.30 39.71
C ALA A 90 4.54 25.11 41.01
N SER A 91 4.36 26.41 40.88
CA SER A 91 4.27 27.29 42.03
C SER A 91 2.90 27.25 42.71
N LEU A 92 2.89 27.27 44.05
CA LEU A 92 1.68 27.34 44.89
C LEU A 92 1.12 28.77 45.00
N HIS A 93 1.83 29.78 44.49
CA HIS A 93 1.42 31.17 44.64
C HIS A 93 0.12 31.45 43.86
N PRO A 94 -0.94 31.98 44.53
CA PRO A 94 -2.16 32.40 43.87
C PRO A 94 -1.87 33.53 42.88
N ALA A 95 -2.46 33.46 41.68
CA ALA A 95 -2.29 34.51 40.68
C ALA A 95 -3.06 35.78 41.08
N THR A 96 -2.40 36.93 40.96
CA THR A 96 -3.02 38.24 41.14
C THR A 96 -3.58 38.77 39.82
N ARG A 97 -4.41 39.82 39.90
CA ARG A 97 -4.91 40.51 38.69
C ARG A 97 -3.77 41.01 37.79
N HIS A 98 -2.64 41.39 38.38
CA HIS A 98 -1.49 41.88 37.62
C HIS A 98 -0.77 40.73 36.89
N ASP A 99 -0.64 39.57 37.54
CA ASP A 99 -0.07 38.37 36.91
C ASP A 99 -0.92 37.91 35.72
N MET A 100 -2.24 37.99 35.83
CA MET A 100 -3.16 37.66 34.73
C MET A 100 -2.96 38.58 33.52
N ILE A 101 -2.81 39.89 33.73
CA ILE A 101 -2.57 40.87 32.66
C ILE A 101 -1.22 40.59 31.99
N ASN A 102 -0.17 40.39 32.79
CA ASN A 102 1.17 40.07 32.26
C ASN A 102 1.16 38.77 31.45
N LEU A 103 0.36 37.79 31.87
CA LEU A 103 0.22 36.51 31.17
C LEU A 103 -0.48 36.67 29.82
N GLU A 104 -1.54 37.48 29.75
CA GLU A 104 -2.25 37.82 28.52
C GLU A 104 -1.32 38.56 27.53
N GLU A 105 -0.64 39.62 27.99
CA GLU A 105 0.32 40.38 27.18
C GLU A 105 1.45 39.50 26.65
N LYS A 106 1.96 38.58 27.49
CA LYS A 106 3.00 37.61 27.09
C LYS A 106 2.47 36.68 26.00
N LEU A 107 1.24 36.17 26.13
CA LEU A 107 0.64 35.31 25.11
C LEU A 107 0.48 36.05 23.78
N GLU A 108 0.01 37.29 23.81
CA GLU A 108 -0.15 38.12 22.61
C GLU A 108 1.18 38.42 21.94
N SER A 109 2.22 38.76 22.71
CA SER A 109 3.58 38.96 22.20
C SER A 109 4.08 37.69 21.52
N GLU A 110 4.00 36.55 22.19
CA GLU A 110 4.50 35.27 21.65
C GLU A 110 3.74 34.82 20.40
N LEU A 111 2.43 35.06 20.34
CA LEU A 111 1.64 34.79 19.12
C LEU A 111 2.09 35.64 17.95
N LYS A 112 2.42 36.93 18.20
CA LYS A 112 2.89 37.86 17.19
C LYS A 112 4.33 37.54 16.76
N ASP A 113 5.23 37.35 17.72
CA ASP A 113 6.67 37.15 17.50
C ASP A 113 6.93 35.84 16.75
N ARG A 114 6.19 34.78 17.07
CA ARG A 114 6.25 33.51 16.34
C ARG A 114 5.46 33.52 15.03
N GLY A 115 4.73 34.59 14.70
CA GLY A 115 3.96 34.70 13.47
C GLY A 115 2.80 33.71 13.38
N ALA A 116 2.08 33.49 14.48
CA ALA A 116 0.94 32.59 14.51
C ALA A 116 -0.16 33.06 13.54
N LYS A 117 -0.69 32.13 12.72
CA LYS A 117 -1.76 32.47 11.77
C LYS A 117 -3.02 32.91 12.53
N PRO A 118 -3.70 34.01 12.12
CA PRO A 118 -4.90 34.50 12.80
C PRO A 118 -6.11 33.56 12.62
N PHE A 119 -6.18 32.81 11.52
CA PHE A 119 -7.30 31.93 11.19
C PHE A 119 -6.83 30.54 10.75
N GLY A 120 -7.69 29.55 10.96
CA GLY A 120 -7.45 28.15 10.57
C GLY A 120 -6.48 27.41 11.48
N ILE A 121 -5.96 26.29 10.98
CA ILE A 121 -5.06 25.39 11.72
C ILE A 121 -3.67 26.01 11.79
N CYS A 122 -3.16 26.21 13.01
CA CYS A 122 -1.83 26.76 13.26
C CYS A 122 -1.11 25.97 14.37
N PRO A 123 0.04 25.34 14.08
CA PRO A 123 0.79 24.57 15.08
C PRO A 123 1.34 25.46 16.20
N ILE A 124 1.77 26.67 15.86
CA ILE A 124 2.31 27.66 16.82
C ILE A 124 1.24 28.04 17.85
N ARG A 125 0.02 28.33 17.37
CA ARG A 125 -1.12 28.63 18.25
C ARG A 125 -1.49 27.43 19.11
N ARG A 126 -1.51 26.21 18.54
CA ARG A 126 -1.80 24.98 19.28
C ARG A 126 -0.80 24.77 20.41
N ASP A 127 0.49 25.01 20.16
CA ASP A 127 1.55 24.92 21.16
C ASP A 127 1.40 25.98 22.24
N LEU A 128 1.33 27.27 21.87
CA LEU A 128 1.20 28.38 22.82
C LEU A 128 -0.07 28.28 23.67
N TYR A 129 -1.22 27.92 23.08
CA TYR A 129 -2.45 27.71 23.84
C TYR A 129 -2.39 26.48 24.73
N GLY A 130 -1.70 25.41 24.31
CA GLY A 130 -1.46 24.26 25.17
C GLY A 130 -0.67 24.64 26.42
N GLN A 131 0.43 25.37 26.23
CA GLN A 131 1.28 25.86 27.32
C GLN A 131 0.54 26.86 28.23
N PHE A 132 -0.21 27.80 27.64
CA PHE A 132 -1.03 28.76 28.38
C PHE A 132 -2.14 28.06 29.18
N PHE A 133 -2.77 27.03 28.63
CA PHE A 133 -3.81 26.26 29.32
C PHE A 133 -3.25 25.51 30.53
N ASP A 134 -2.02 25.01 30.46
CA ASP A 134 -1.35 24.39 31.61
C ASP A 134 -1.11 25.41 32.75
N GLU A 135 -0.80 26.68 32.44
CA GLU A 135 -0.75 27.75 33.46
C GLU A 135 -2.14 28.09 34.03
N LEU A 136 -3.19 28.09 33.19
CA LEU A 136 -4.57 28.26 33.70
C LEU A 136 -4.97 27.12 34.64
N ILE A 137 -4.60 25.88 34.32
CA ILE A 137 -4.81 24.73 35.20
C ILE A 137 -4.09 24.96 36.53
N ARG A 138 -2.84 25.42 36.52
CA ARG A 138 -2.11 25.74 37.75
C ARG A 138 -2.86 26.79 38.59
N GLN A 139 -3.22 27.93 37.99
CA GLN A 139 -3.90 29.02 38.70
C GLN A 139 -5.24 28.58 39.30
N VAL A 140 -6.04 27.83 38.53
CA VAL A 140 -7.34 27.34 38.99
C VAL A 140 -7.16 26.27 40.08
N SER A 141 -6.21 25.34 39.94
CA SER A 141 -5.92 24.31 40.94
C SER A 141 -5.48 24.91 42.28
N VAL A 142 -4.66 25.97 42.28
CA VAL A 142 -4.27 26.68 43.50
C VAL A 142 -5.48 27.31 44.20
N SER A 143 -6.46 27.81 43.44
CA SER A 143 -7.69 28.36 44.01
C SER A 143 -8.68 27.29 44.47
N CYS A 144 -8.81 26.19 43.72
CA CYS A 144 -9.79 25.12 43.93
C CYS A 144 -9.35 23.91 43.11
N VAL A 145 -8.88 22.90 43.82
CA VAL A 145 -8.31 21.68 43.25
C VAL A 145 -9.31 20.94 42.38
N GLU A 146 -10.58 20.88 42.77
CA GLU A 146 -11.64 20.16 42.05
C GLU A 146 -11.90 20.76 40.67
N ARG A 147 -11.87 22.10 40.57
CA ARG A 147 -11.98 22.81 39.28
C ARG A 147 -10.73 22.59 38.44
N GLY A 148 -9.55 22.60 39.06
CA GLY A 148 -8.29 22.29 38.40
C GLY A 148 -8.29 20.88 37.79
N LEU A 149 -8.72 19.88 38.56
CA LEU A 149 -8.85 18.49 38.11
C LEU A 149 -9.85 18.34 36.97
N LEU A 150 -10.96 19.09 36.99
CA LEU A 150 -11.91 19.12 35.88
C LEU A 150 -11.25 19.66 34.59
N LEU A 151 -10.46 20.73 34.68
CA LEU A 151 -9.74 21.30 33.53
C LEU A 151 -8.69 20.33 32.98
N VAL A 152 -8.02 19.55 33.84
CA VAL A 152 -7.12 18.47 33.41
C VAL A 152 -7.87 17.42 32.59
N ARG A 153 -9.04 16.97 33.05
CA ARG A 153 -9.85 16.01 32.29
C ARG A 153 -10.24 16.57 30.92
N VAL A 154 -10.63 17.85 30.86
CA VAL A 154 -10.94 18.54 29.59
C VAL A 154 -9.71 18.61 28.68
N ARG A 155 -8.53 18.96 29.23
CA ARG A 155 -7.27 18.99 28.48
C ARG A 155 -6.97 17.64 27.85
N ASP A 156 -7.07 16.58 28.65
CA ASP A 156 -6.68 15.24 28.25
C ASP A 156 -7.69 14.67 27.25
N GLU A 157 -8.99 14.90 27.44
CA GLU A 157 -10.03 14.57 26.46
C GLU A 157 -9.79 15.25 25.11
N ILE A 158 -9.47 16.54 25.10
CA ILE A 158 -9.14 17.28 23.88
C ILE A 158 -7.88 16.70 23.21
N ARG A 159 -6.82 16.43 23.98
CA ARG A 159 -5.57 15.85 23.47
C ARG A 159 -5.81 14.44 22.88
N MET A 160 -6.55 13.59 23.58
CA MET A 160 -6.95 12.26 23.10
C MET A 160 -7.79 12.34 21.83
N THR A 161 -8.77 13.25 21.79
CA THR A 161 -9.62 13.49 20.62
C THR A 161 -8.79 13.91 19.41
N PHE A 162 -7.85 14.85 19.57
CA PHE A 162 -6.96 15.25 18.48
C PHE A 162 -6.06 14.12 18.01
N ALA A 163 -5.49 13.34 18.93
CA ALA A 163 -4.66 12.18 18.59
C ALA A 163 -5.47 11.12 17.82
N ALA A 164 -6.70 10.85 18.24
CA ALA A 164 -7.60 9.93 17.55
C ALA A 164 -7.94 10.41 16.13
N TYR A 165 -8.30 11.68 15.96
CA TYR A 165 -8.56 12.24 14.63
C TYR A 165 -7.33 12.22 13.72
N GLN A 166 -6.15 12.53 14.27
CA GLN A 166 -4.90 12.44 13.52
C GLN A 166 -4.62 11.01 13.07
N ASN A 167 -4.75 10.02 13.97
CA ASN A 167 -4.54 8.61 13.64
C ASN A 167 -5.52 8.10 12.56
N VAL A 168 -6.79 8.48 12.65
CA VAL A 168 -7.81 8.11 11.65
C VAL A 168 -7.51 8.74 10.30
N LEU A 169 -7.11 10.02 10.28
CA LEU A 169 -6.74 10.73 9.05
C LEU A 169 -5.51 10.10 8.39
N GLU A 170 -4.45 9.84 9.15
CA GLU A 170 -3.23 9.19 8.67
C GLU A 170 -3.54 7.80 8.08
N SER A 171 -4.39 7.03 8.75
CA SER A 171 -4.86 5.73 8.29
C SER A 171 -5.68 5.82 6.98
N ALA A 172 -6.56 6.82 6.89
CA ALA A 172 -7.38 7.06 5.69
C ALA A 172 -6.51 7.46 4.49
N ILE A 173 -5.52 8.34 4.68
CA ILE A 173 -4.56 8.73 3.64
C ILE A 173 -3.75 7.50 3.20
N ALA A 174 -3.21 6.73 4.14
CA ALA A 174 -2.44 5.53 3.84
C ALA A 174 -3.27 4.47 3.08
N TYR A 175 -4.56 4.34 3.39
CA TYR A 175 -5.48 3.50 2.62
C TYR A 175 -5.69 4.05 1.20
N GLY A 176 -5.94 5.35 1.06
CA GLY A 176 -6.11 6.02 -0.23
C GLY A 176 -4.91 5.81 -1.16
N VAL A 177 -3.70 6.01 -0.64
CA VAL A 177 -2.44 5.79 -1.38
C VAL A 177 -2.30 4.34 -1.83
N ARG A 178 -2.50 3.37 -0.92
CA ARG A 178 -2.42 1.94 -1.27
C ARG A 178 -3.42 1.54 -2.35
N LYS A 179 -4.64 2.06 -2.26
CA LYS A 179 -5.69 1.79 -3.25
C LYS A 179 -5.37 2.40 -4.62
N ALA A 180 -4.85 3.64 -4.64
CA ALA A 180 -4.42 4.28 -5.88
C ALA A 180 -3.29 3.48 -6.57
N LEU A 181 -2.25 3.10 -5.82
CA LEU A 181 -1.15 2.28 -6.33
C LEU A 181 -1.61 0.90 -6.80
N PHE A 182 -2.54 0.28 -6.08
CA PHE A 182 -3.12 -1.01 -6.50
C PHE A 182 -3.83 -0.90 -7.86
N ILE A 183 -4.66 0.14 -8.04
CA ILE A 183 -5.38 0.40 -9.29
C ILE A 183 -4.39 0.68 -10.43
N GLU A 184 -3.37 1.51 -10.19
CA GLU A 184 -2.33 1.83 -11.18
C GLU A 184 -1.57 0.57 -11.64
N ASN A 185 -1.21 -0.30 -10.70
CA ASN A 185 -0.54 -1.56 -11.01
C ASN A 185 -1.44 -2.51 -11.82
N GLU A 186 -2.72 -2.65 -11.43
CA GLU A 186 -3.68 -3.48 -12.18
C GLU A 186 -3.94 -2.93 -13.58
N GLN A 187 -4.04 -1.60 -13.74
CA GLN A 187 -4.19 -0.97 -15.05
C GLN A 187 -2.95 -1.20 -15.92
N THR A 188 -1.76 -1.08 -15.33
CA THR A 188 -0.49 -1.34 -16.03
C THR A 188 -0.42 -2.80 -16.47
N ARG A 189 -0.77 -3.75 -15.60
CA ARG A 189 -0.83 -5.18 -15.89
C ARG A 189 -1.85 -5.51 -17.00
N ALA A 190 -3.06 -4.98 -16.91
CA ALA A 190 -4.06 -5.17 -17.96
C ALA A 190 -3.61 -4.59 -19.30
N THR A 191 -2.91 -3.45 -19.28
CA THR A 191 -2.37 -2.82 -20.50
C THR A 191 -1.24 -3.65 -21.12
N THR A 192 -0.35 -4.24 -20.30
CA THR A 192 0.72 -5.11 -20.81
C THR A 192 0.16 -6.42 -21.36
N GLU A 193 -0.77 -7.05 -20.63
CA GLU A 193 -1.48 -8.25 -21.08
C GLU A 193 -2.24 -8.00 -22.38
N TRP A 194 -2.96 -6.88 -22.50
CA TRP A 194 -3.66 -6.49 -23.72
C TRP A 194 -2.71 -6.33 -24.91
N LYS A 195 -1.56 -5.68 -24.72
CA LYS A 195 -0.53 -5.55 -25.76
C LYS A 195 -0.03 -6.92 -26.22
N VAL A 196 0.30 -7.80 -25.27
CA VAL A 196 0.76 -9.17 -25.55
C VAL A 196 -0.30 -9.97 -26.31
N GLN A 197 -1.56 -9.91 -25.90
CA GLN A 197 -2.65 -10.60 -26.58
C GLN A 197 -2.93 -10.04 -27.96
N LYS A 198 -2.85 -8.72 -28.13
CA LYS A 198 -2.98 -8.05 -29.43
C LYS A 198 -1.90 -8.49 -30.41
N ASP A 199 -0.66 -8.63 -29.96
CA ASP A 199 0.44 -9.06 -30.82
C ASP A 199 0.33 -10.56 -31.18
N LYS A 200 -0.05 -11.42 -30.22
CA LYS A 200 -0.37 -12.84 -30.50
C LYS A 200 -1.51 -12.98 -31.51
N ASN A 201 -2.55 -12.17 -31.38
CA ASN A 201 -3.69 -12.20 -32.30
C ASN A 201 -3.27 -11.81 -33.73
N LYS A 202 -2.43 -10.78 -33.89
CA LYS A 202 -1.83 -10.43 -35.20
C LYS A 202 -0.99 -11.59 -35.77
N GLU A 203 -0.15 -12.22 -34.94
CA GLU A 203 0.68 -13.36 -35.36
C GLU A 203 -0.17 -14.54 -35.82
N LEU A 204 -1.25 -14.85 -35.10
CA LEU A 204 -2.21 -15.89 -35.48
C LEU A 204 -2.92 -15.57 -36.79
N HIS A 205 -3.34 -14.32 -37.01
CA HIS A 205 -3.92 -13.90 -38.28
C HIS A 205 -2.94 -14.07 -39.46
N LEU A 206 -1.64 -13.74 -39.26
CA LEU A 206 -0.61 -13.99 -40.27
C LEU A 206 -0.41 -15.49 -40.55
N LYS A 207 -0.39 -16.33 -39.51
CA LYS A 207 -0.28 -17.78 -39.66
C LYS A 207 -1.47 -18.38 -40.40
N ILE A 208 -2.69 -17.93 -40.09
CA ILE A 208 -3.91 -18.36 -40.79
C ILE A 208 -3.81 -18.00 -42.28
N ALA A 209 -3.49 -16.74 -42.61
CA ALA A 209 -3.34 -16.32 -44.01
C ALA A 209 -2.26 -17.11 -44.77
N GLN A 210 -1.15 -17.46 -44.10
CA GLN A 210 -0.11 -18.31 -44.68
C GLN A 210 -0.59 -19.75 -44.91
N LEU A 211 -1.32 -20.33 -43.97
CA LEU A 211 -1.86 -21.68 -44.09
C LEU A 211 -2.95 -21.76 -45.16
N GLU A 212 -3.82 -20.77 -45.25
CA GLU A 212 -4.82 -20.67 -46.32
C GLU A 212 -4.17 -20.59 -47.69
N LYS A 213 -3.10 -19.79 -47.83
CA LYS A 213 -2.32 -19.72 -49.08
C LYS A 213 -1.67 -21.06 -49.43
N LYS A 214 -1.06 -21.74 -48.45
CA LYS A 214 -0.45 -23.07 -48.65
C LYS A 214 -1.49 -24.11 -49.06
N LEU A 215 -2.63 -24.14 -48.37
CA LEU A 215 -3.71 -25.06 -48.68
C LEU A 215 -4.29 -24.82 -50.08
N ALA A 216 -4.37 -23.56 -50.53
CA ALA A 216 -4.78 -23.24 -51.89
C ALA A 216 -3.76 -23.72 -52.93
N THR A 217 -2.45 -23.55 -52.69
CA THR A 217 -1.42 -24.05 -53.61
C THR A 217 -1.37 -25.57 -53.65
N ASP A 218 -1.47 -26.23 -52.50
CA ASP A 218 -1.42 -27.70 -52.41
C ASP A 218 -2.63 -28.34 -53.11
N LYS A 219 -3.80 -27.69 -53.07
CA LYS A 219 -4.98 -28.13 -53.83
C LYS A 219 -4.76 -28.06 -55.34
N ILE A 220 -4.21 -26.95 -55.84
CA ILE A 220 -3.92 -26.78 -57.27
C ILE A 220 -2.91 -27.85 -57.71
N VAL A 221 -1.82 -28.04 -56.96
CA VAL A 221 -0.80 -29.05 -57.27
C VAL A 221 -1.39 -30.47 -57.23
N SER A 222 -2.22 -30.79 -56.24
CA SER A 222 -2.85 -32.12 -56.14
C SER A 222 -3.84 -32.39 -57.27
N GLU A 223 -4.54 -31.37 -57.76
CA GLU A 223 -5.46 -31.48 -58.90
C GLU A 223 -4.67 -31.70 -60.20
N GLU A 224 -3.60 -30.93 -60.43
CA GLU A 224 -2.68 -31.12 -61.55
C GLU A 224 -2.02 -32.52 -61.55
N GLU A 225 -1.58 -33.02 -60.39
CA GLU A 225 -1.02 -34.36 -60.25
C GLU A 225 -2.05 -35.44 -60.59
N LEU A 226 -3.31 -35.27 -60.16
CA LEU A 226 -4.38 -36.22 -60.43
C LEU A 226 -4.74 -36.23 -61.92
N GLU A 227 -4.80 -35.06 -62.57
CA GLU A 227 -5.00 -34.95 -64.03
C GLU A 227 -3.89 -35.65 -64.82
N ILE A 228 -2.62 -35.46 -64.42
CA ILE A 228 -1.47 -36.12 -65.06
C ILE A 228 -1.54 -37.64 -64.89
N VAL A 229 -1.92 -38.13 -63.71
CA VAL A 229 -2.07 -39.57 -63.45
C VAL A 229 -3.24 -40.15 -64.25
N GLU A 230 -4.38 -39.48 -64.29
CA GLU A 230 -5.54 -39.91 -65.06
C GLU A 230 -5.22 -39.98 -66.56
N GLN A 231 -4.51 -38.98 -67.09
CA GLN A 231 -4.07 -39.00 -68.48
C GLN A 231 -3.11 -40.17 -68.76
N ARG A 232 -2.14 -40.42 -67.89
CA ARG A 232 -1.25 -41.59 -68.00
C ARG A 232 -2.02 -42.90 -67.96
N MET A 233 -3.05 -43.01 -67.13
CA MET A 233 -3.90 -44.21 -67.05
C MET A 233 -4.74 -44.39 -68.32
N LYS A 234 -5.27 -43.31 -68.91
CA LYS A 234 -5.98 -43.37 -70.20
C LYS A 234 -5.06 -43.88 -71.30
N ASP A 235 -3.85 -43.30 -71.41
CA ASP A 235 -2.85 -43.70 -72.40
C ASP A 235 -2.43 -45.18 -72.24
N THR A 236 -2.25 -45.66 -70.99
CA THR A 236 -1.89 -47.08 -70.75
C THR A 236 -3.07 -48.01 -71.04
N ASN A 237 -4.29 -47.62 -70.68
CA ASN A 237 -5.48 -48.42 -70.94
C ASN A 237 -5.76 -48.53 -72.43
N GLU A 238 -5.59 -47.45 -73.20
CA GLU A 238 -5.67 -47.47 -74.67
C GLU A 238 -4.63 -48.40 -75.30
N ARG A 239 -3.38 -48.35 -74.84
CA ARG A 239 -2.32 -49.28 -75.28
C ARG A 239 -2.67 -50.75 -74.96
N LEU A 240 -3.25 -51.01 -73.78
CA LEU A 240 -3.69 -52.35 -73.39
C LEU A 240 -4.88 -52.82 -74.24
N VAL A 241 -5.84 -51.95 -74.56
CA VAL A 241 -6.97 -52.27 -75.44
C VAL A 241 -6.48 -52.62 -76.84
N GLU A 242 -5.56 -51.84 -77.41
CA GLU A 242 -5.00 -52.12 -78.73
C GLU A 242 -4.16 -53.41 -78.72
N SER A 243 -3.35 -53.63 -77.68
CA SER A 243 -2.61 -54.88 -77.52
C SER A 243 -3.53 -56.11 -77.40
N ASN A 244 -4.60 -56.02 -76.59
CA ASN A 244 -5.59 -57.09 -76.47
C ASN A 244 -6.33 -57.34 -77.80
N ARG A 245 -6.59 -56.28 -78.59
CA ARG A 245 -7.19 -56.40 -79.91
C ARG A 245 -6.27 -57.15 -80.88
N ILE A 246 -4.97 -56.82 -80.89
CA ILE A 246 -3.97 -57.51 -81.72
C ILE A 246 -3.86 -58.99 -81.30
N LEU A 247 -3.76 -59.27 -79.99
CA LEU A 247 -3.69 -60.63 -79.47
C LEU A 247 -4.95 -61.43 -79.82
N LYS A 248 -6.14 -60.82 -79.74
CA LYS A 248 -7.41 -61.45 -80.14
C LYS A 248 -7.44 -61.77 -81.62
N ASN A 249 -7.00 -60.84 -82.49
CA ASN A 249 -6.90 -61.07 -83.93
C ASN A 249 -5.89 -62.19 -84.25
N GLN A 250 -4.75 -62.23 -83.56
CA GLN A 250 -3.76 -63.29 -83.71
C GLN A 250 -4.33 -64.66 -83.31
N LEU A 251 -5.03 -64.76 -82.17
CA LEU A 251 -5.70 -65.99 -81.74
C LEU A 251 -6.78 -66.43 -82.73
N GLN A 252 -7.60 -65.51 -83.24
CA GLN A 252 -8.60 -65.81 -84.27
C GLN A 252 -7.95 -66.32 -85.56
N SER A 253 -6.82 -65.73 -85.96
CA SER A 253 -6.09 -66.14 -87.16
C SER A 253 -5.46 -67.53 -87.00
N ILE A 254 -4.94 -67.86 -85.82
CA ILE A 254 -4.44 -69.21 -85.49
C ILE A 254 -5.59 -70.23 -85.48
N LEU A 255 -6.73 -69.88 -84.87
CA LEU A 255 -7.91 -70.75 -84.81
C LEU A 255 -8.47 -71.05 -86.22
N GLN A 256 -8.54 -70.04 -87.10
CA GLN A 256 -8.93 -70.25 -88.50
C GLN A 256 -7.92 -71.11 -89.27
N MET A 257 -6.63 -70.98 -88.97
CA MET A 257 -5.60 -71.86 -89.55
C MET A 257 -5.77 -73.32 -89.07
N ASP A 258 -6.13 -73.53 -87.81
CA ASP A 258 -6.42 -74.86 -87.25
C ASP A 258 -7.73 -75.45 -87.78
N ASP A 259 -8.82 -74.68 -87.90
CA ASP A 259 -10.05 -75.16 -88.53
C ASP A 259 -9.83 -75.54 -90.00
N MET A 260 -9.01 -74.78 -90.73
CA MET A 260 -8.62 -75.11 -92.11
C MET A 260 -7.67 -76.31 -92.21
N SER A 261 -6.87 -76.58 -91.16
CA SER A 261 -6.02 -77.78 -91.11
C SER A 261 -6.86 -79.02 -90.78
N HIS A 262 -7.85 -78.92 -89.88
CA HIS A 262 -8.80 -80.00 -89.58
C HIS A 262 -9.71 -80.35 -90.76
N VAL A 263 -10.15 -79.38 -91.58
CA VAL A 263 -10.91 -79.67 -92.82
C VAL A 263 -10.05 -80.40 -93.85
N LYS A 264 -8.76 -80.08 -93.97
CA LYS A 264 -7.86 -80.74 -94.93
C LYS A 264 -7.42 -82.14 -94.49
N VAL A 265 -7.40 -82.44 -93.19
CA VAL A 265 -7.14 -83.80 -92.70
C VAL A 265 -8.37 -84.71 -92.92
N GLY A 266 -9.57 -84.15 -93.02
CA GLY A 266 -10.80 -84.91 -93.29
C GLY A 266 -10.90 -85.50 -94.71
N GLU A 267 -10.30 -84.86 -95.72
CA GLU A 267 -10.46 -85.30 -97.13
C GLU A 267 -9.39 -86.28 -97.62
N THR A 268 -8.36 -86.61 -96.83
CA THR A 268 -7.27 -87.49 -97.30
C THR A 268 -7.28 -88.92 -96.71
N VAL A 269 -8.40 -89.34 -96.08
CA VAL A 269 -8.60 -90.74 -95.68
C VAL A 269 -9.98 -91.25 -96.14
N ALA A 270 -10.18 -91.32 -97.46
CA ALA A 270 -11.23 -92.14 -98.06
C ALA A 270 -10.65 -92.84 -99.30
N HIS A 271 -10.45 -94.15 -99.12
CA HIS A 271 -10.21 -95.25 -100.06
C HIS A 271 -10.04 -94.96 -101.56
#